data_AF-A0A7X9AVX0-F1
#
_entry.id   AF-A0A7X9AVX0-F1
#
_cell.length_a   1.000
_cell.length_b   1.000
_cell.length_c   1.000
_cell.angle_alpha   90.00
_cell.angle_beta   90.00
_cell.angle_gamma   90.00
#
_symmetry.space_group_name_H-M   'P 1'
#
loop_
_entity.id
_entity.type
_entity.pdbx_description
1 polymer ?
#
loop_
_entity_poly.entity_id
_entity_poly.type
_entity_poly.pdbx_seq_one_letter_code
_entity_poly.pdbx_strand_id
1 'polypeptide(L)'
;WPDYPWPDEPTKVGDPWCKCERCAKKKPEENLLDYVFWLVDMLTKKGVKKVVMWNDQLTRHMSAFDANFVKRLEKAGLKDKLILHWWWYSNTALNDKTKVSIGKKLGIEGWVAPMTCYYNWNTYDFRRTNIDMMMRMADAEGASGAVSYAVHDPSHLDHEALLAVYAWESTADQDMEEVHRRWATATFGKESVESYVNAADKLLKAVRTPAYGYCPNYSYTYYFKDGAWPRQYPGEALDALATKLEGVDVPAQLREAAALAQEAEDLFRDILATATLSNHAEACLQSLCGDALRVQAYAEAFAWLFELRDDLAPGMVKKSMATACQKARDDLAAKIAAFEPCKPTWVTPASLQALSTLLAFFDQLTEELKTFAARKRAKDINWTLLPRQEDEADDAEKCS
;
A
#
# COMPACT_ATOMS: atom_id res chain seq x y z
N TRP A 1 -8.43 -10.76 -17.78
CA TRP A 1 -8.08 -10.70 -16.35
C TRP A 1 -9.28 -11.26 -15.62
N PRO A 2 -9.18 -12.47 -15.03
CA PRO A 2 -10.25 -12.98 -14.19
C PRO A 2 -10.38 -12.06 -12.98
N ASP A 3 -11.58 -11.54 -12.77
CA ASP A 3 -11.93 -10.84 -11.54
C ASP A 3 -12.59 -11.85 -10.59
N TYR A 4 -12.48 -11.62 -9.28
CA TYR A 4 -13.09 -12.47 -8.25
C TYR A 4 -14.11 -11.63 -7.47
N PRO A 5 -15.22 -11.21 -8.12
CA PRO A 5 -16.11 -10.20 -7.57
C PRO A 5 -17.07 -10.74 -6.51
N TRP A 6 -16.90 -11.99 -6.08
CA TRP A 6 -17.84 -12.69 -5.20
C TRP A 6 -17.21 -12.83 -3.82
N PRO A 7 -17.56 -11.97 -2.83
CA PRO A 7 -16.97 -12.04 -1.49
C PRO A 7 -17.20 -13.39 -0.79
N ASP A 8 -18.36 -14.00 -1.04
CA ASP A 8 -18.75 -15.30 -0.45
C ASP A 8 -18.22 -16.50 -1.26
N GLU A 9 -17.75 -16.27 -2.49
CA GLU A 9 -17.15 -17.28 -3.37
C GLU A 9 -15.82 -16.74 -3.94
N PRO A 10 -14.81 -16.48 -3.09
CA PRO A 10 -13.61 -15.71 -3.45
C PRO A 10 -12.73 -16.39 -4.51
N THR A 11 -12.95 -17.68 -4.81
CA THR A 11 -12.30 -18.43 -5.89
C THR A 11 -13.08 -18.41 -7.20
N LYS A 12 -14.32 -17.90 -7.19
CA LYS A 12 -15.18 -17.84 -8.37
C LYS A 12 -14.76 -16.72 -9.28
N VAL A 13 -14.43 -17.07 -10.51
CA VAL A 13 -14.11 -16.11 -11.55
C VAL A 13 -15.40 -15.49 -12.09
N GLY A 14 -15.48 -14.16 -12.05
CA GLY A 14 -16.49 -13.40 -12.76
C GLY A 14 -16.08 -13.14 -14.20
N ASP A 15 -16.97 -13.39 -15.16
CA ASP A 15 -16.82 -12.86 -16.51
C ASP A 15 -17.43 -11.45 -16.57
N PRO A 16 -16.64 -10.39 -16.81
CA PRO A 16 -17.13 -9.01 -16.78
C PRO A 16 -17.96 -8.64 -18.03
N TRP A 17 -18.03 -9.52 -19.03
CA TRP A 17 -18.64 -9.21 -20.32
C TRP A 17 -20.14 -9.52 -20.35
N CYS A 18 -20.91 -8.57 -20.88
CA CYS A 18 -22.34 -8.77 -21.13
C CYS A 18 -22.60 -9.98 -22.03
N LYS A 19 -23.46 -10.89 -21.57
CA LYS A 19 -23.81 -12.15 -22.26
C LYS A 19 -25.02 -12.06 -23.19
N CYS A 20 -25.54 -10.86 -23.43
CA CYS A 20 -26.66 -10.71 -24.36
C CYS A 20 -26.24 -11.07 -25.79
N GLU A 21 -27.22 -11.45 -26.63
CA GLU A 21 -26.99 -11.93 -27.99
C GLU A 21 -26.14 -10.95 -28.84
N ARG A 22 -26.31 -9.64 -28.59
CA ARG A 22 -25.56 -8.59 -29.30
C ARG A 22 -24.09 -8.53 -28.87
N CYS A 23 -23.81 -8.54 -27.56
CA CYS A 23 -22.46 -8.38 -27.03
C CYS A 23 -21.63 -9.66 -27.17
N ALA A 24 -22.28 -10.83 -27.09
CA ALA A 24 -21.64 -12.14 -27.24
C ALA A 24 -21.07 -12.37 -28.66
N LYS A 25 -21.57 -11.66 -29.67
CA LYS A 25 -21.09 -11.73 -31.07
C LYS A 25 -19.85 -10.87 -31.33
N LYS A 26 -19.45 -10.02 -30.38
CA LYS A 26 -18.34 -9.07 -30.54
C LYS A 26 -17.12 -9.50 -29.75
N LYS A 27 -15.96 -9.02 -30.19
CA LYS A 27 -14.74 -9.16 -29.40
C LYS A 27 -14.82 -8.29 -28.13
N PRO A 28 -14.24 -8.73 -27.01
CA PRO A 28 -14.12 -7.93 -25.79
C PRO A 28 -13.64 -6.49 -26.02
N GLU A 29 -12.65 -6.30 -26.89
CA GLU A 29 -12.08 -5.00 -27.25
C GLU A 29 -13.13 -4.09 -27.87
N GLU A 30 -13.93 -4.61 -28.80
CA GLU A 30 -15.00 -3.87 -29.46
C GLU A 30 -16.10 -3.48 -28.47
N ASN A 31 -16.46 -4.39 -27.57
CA ASN A 31 -17.43 -4.12 -26.51
C ASN A 31 -16.92 -3.01 -25.57
N LEU A 32 -15.65 -3.02 -25.20
CA LEU A 32 -15.04 -1.96 -24.39
C LEU A 32 -15.08 -0.60 -25.12
N LEU A 33 -14.65 -0.54 -26.38
CA LEU A 33 -14.64 0.70 -27.15
C LEU A 33 -16.05 1.26 -27.35
N ASP A 34 -17.04 0.40 -27.59
CA ASP A 34 -18.44 0.80 -27.68
C ASP A 34 -18.97 1.34 -26.35
N TYR A 35 -18.60 0.71 -25.23
CA TYR A 35 -18.96 1.19 -23.90
C TYR A 35 -18.33 2.56 -23.60
N VAL A 36 -17.03 2.73 -23.87
CA VAL A 36 -16.33 4.02 -23.68
C VAL A 36 -16.98 5.10 -24.54
N PHE A 37 -17.25 4.82 -25.82
CA PHE A 37 -17.94 5.77 -26.71
C PHE A 37 -19.29 6.18 -26.13
N TRP A 38 -20.12 5.21 -25.73
CA TRP A 38 -21.42 5.46 -25.13
C TRP A 38 -21.31 6.28 -23.84
N LEU A 39 -20.35 5.96 -22.96
CA LEU A 39 -20.14 6.65 -21.70
C LEU A 39 -19.78 8.12 -21.92
N VAL A 40 -18.84 8.40 -22.84
CA VAL A 40 -18.44 9.76 -23.18
C VAL A 40 -19.60 10.55 -23.79
N ASP A 41 -20.33 9.97 -24.75
CA ASP A 41 -21.53 10.61 -25.34
C ASP A 41 -22.61 10.90 -24.30
N MET A 42 -22.93 9.92 -23.46
CA MET A 42 -23.96 10.03 -22.43
C MET A 42 -23.63 11.12 -21.40
N LEU A 43 -22.39 11.12 -20.87
CA LEU A 43 -21.96 12.11 -19.88
C LEU A 43 -21.92 13.52 -20.47
N THR A 44 -21.41 13.66 -21.70
CA THR A 44 -21.31 14.98 -22.36
C THR A 44 -22.68 15.58 -22.69
N LYS A 45 -23.66 14.76 -23.10
CA LYS A 45 -25.06 15.19 -23.24
C LYS A 45 -25.70 15.64 -21.92
N LYS A 46 -25.20 15.16 -20.78
CA LYS A 46 -25.61 15.60 -19.44
C LYS A 46 -24.82 16.81 -18.92
N GLY A 47 -23.96 17.42 -19.74
CA GLY A 47 -23.23 18.65 -19.41
C GLY A 47 -21.80 18.43 -18.91
N VAL A 48 -21.32 17.18 -18.81
CA VAL A 48 -19.91 16.92 -18.47
C VAL A 48 -19.01 17.41 -19.61
N LYS A 49 -18.04 18.26 -19.30
CA LYS A 49 -17.18 18.89 -20.32
C LYS A 49 -16.06 17.99 -20.83
N LYS A 50 -15.48 17.19 -19.92
CA LYS A 50 -14.37 16.27 -20.15
C LYS A 50 -14.61 15.01 -19.33
N VAL A 51 -14.35 13.85 -19.91
CA VAL A 51 -14.42 12.54 -19.28
C VAL A 51 -13.00 12.02 -19.18
N VAL A 52 -12.53 11.86 -17.94
CA VAL A 52 -11.18 11.37 -17.62
C VAL A 52 -11.29 9.88 -17.30
N MET A 53 -10.44 9.06 -17.92
CA MET A 53 -10.51 7.60 -17.76
C MET A 53 -9.13 6.97 -17.76
N TRP A 54 -8.92 5.98 -16.90
CA TRP A 54 -7.69 5.18 -16.85
C TRP A 54 -7.34 4.55 -18.19
N ASN A 55 -6.06 4.61 -18.56
CA ASN A 55 -5.56 4.17 -19.87
C ASN A 55 -5.42 2.64 -20.00
N ASP A 56 -5.28 1.94 -18.89
CA ASP A 56 -4.64 0.63 -18.82
C ASP A 56 -5.44 -0.48 -19.48
N GLN A 57 -6.76 -0.50 -19.32
CA GLN A 57 -7.59 -1.50 -20.01
C GLN A 57 -7.49 -1.33 -21.54
N LEU A 58 -7.51 -0.07 -22.00
CA LEU A 58 -7.41 0.29 -23.41
C LEU A 58 -6.04 0.03 -24.04
N THR A 59 -4.97 0.06 -23.25
CA THR A 59 -3.58 0.01 -23.74
C THR A 59 -2.86 -1.26 -23.29
N ARG A 60 -2.60 -1.38 -21.98
CA ARG A 60 -1.80 -2.43 -21.36
C ARG A 60 -2.46 -3.80 -21.44
N HIS A 61 -3.75 -3.89 -21.08
CA HIS A 61 -4.42 -5.17 -20.88
C HIS A 61 -5.10 -5.73 -22.14
N MET A 62 -5.60 -4.87 -23.04
CA MET A 62 -6.28 -5.33 -24.27
C MET A 62 -5.70 -4.77 -25.56
N SER A 63 -4.91 -3.69 -25.50
CA SER A 63 -4.38 -3.01 -26.70
C SER A 63 -5.49 -2.65 -27.71
N ALA A 64 -6.63 -2.20 -27.18
CA ALA A 64 -7.83 -1.87 -27.95
C ALA A 64 -7.82 -0.43 -28.50
N PHE A 65 -7.00 0.47 -27.95
CA PHE A 65 -6.97 1.87 -28.36
C PHE A 65 -6.26 2.08 -29.71
N ASP A 66 -7.02 2.47 -30.72
CA ASP A 66 -6.53 2.62 -32.10
C ASP A 66 -7.07 3.87 -32.82
N ALA A 67 -6.57 4.11 -34.04
CA ALA A 67 -6.96 5.26 -34.86
C ALA A 67 -8.43 5.19 -35.33
N ASN A 68 -9.01 3.98 -35.46
CA ASN A 68 -10.40 3.83 -35.89
C ASN A 68 -11.35 4.30 -34.78
N PHE A 69 -11.05 3.98 -33.54
CA PHE A 69 -11.78 4.48 -32.38
C PHE A 69 -11.73 6.01 -32.28
N VAL A 70 -10.55 6.61 -32.46
CA VAL A 70 -10.43 8.08 -32.42
C VAL A 70 -11.22 8.75 -33.56
N LYS A 71 -11.20 8.19 -34.78
CA LYS A 71 -12.05 8.68 -35.89
C LYS A 71 -13.54 8.61 -35.57
N ARG A 72 -13.98 7.57 -34.84
CA ARG A 72 -15.39 7.46 -34.38
C ARG A 72 -15.71 8.59 -33.40
N LEU A 73 -14.85 8.86 -32.42
CA LEU A 73 -15.02 9.97 -31.47
C LEU A 73 -15.06 11.32 -32.20
N GLU A 74 -14.16 11.54 -33.16
CA GLU A 74 -14.08 12.78 -33.95
C GLU A 74 -15.36 13.02 -34.75
N LYS A 75 -15.85 12.01 -35.47
CA LYS A 75 -17.11 12.09 -36.22
C LYS A 75 -18.31 12.44 -35.34
N ALA A 76 -18.27 12.04 -34.06
CA ALA A 76 -19.32 12.34 -33.09
C ALA A 76 -19.10 13.64 -32.31
N GLY A 77 -18.01 14.38 -32.55
CA GLY A 77 -17.66 15.58 -31.79
C GLY A 77 -17.20 15.30 -30.34
N LEU A 78 -16.76 14.07 -30.07
CA LEU A 78 -16.39 13.57 -28.73
C LEU A 78 -14.87 13.48 -28.51
N LYS A 79 -14.04 13.63 -29.57
CA LYS A 79 -12.58 13.48 -29.47
C LYS A 79 -11.97 14.35 -28.38
N ASP A 80 -12.30 15.65 -28.38
CA ASP A 80 -11.80 16.60 -27.39
C ASP A 80 -12.52 16.49 -26.03
N LYS A 81 -13.43 15.52 -25.85
CA LYS A 81 -14.15 15.27 -24.61
C LYS A 81 -13.53 14.15 -23.80
N LEU A 82 -12.68 13.32 -24.39
CA LEU A 82 -12.00 12.22 -23.71
C LEU A 82 -10.57 12.63 -23.32
N ILE A 83 -10.20 12.35 -22.07
CA ILE A 83 -8.83 12.45 -21.56
C ILE A 83 -8.41 11.07 -21.08
N LEU A 84 -7.26 10.58 -21.55
CA LEU A 84 -6.66 9.36 -21.03
C LEU A 84 -5.79 9.68 -19.82
N HIS A 85 -6.05 8.99 -18.72
CA HIS A 85 -5.36 9.14 -17.45
C HIS A 85 -4.34 8.02 -17.30
N TRP A 86 -3.06 8.39 -17.38
CA TRP A 86 -1.92 7.50 -17.41
C TRP A 86 -1.40 7.27 -16.01
N TRP A 87 -1.27 6.02 -15.57
CA TRP A 87 -0.82 5.67 -14.23
C TRP A 87 0.17 4.51 -14.24
N TRP A 88 1.04 4.48 -13.24
CA TRP A 88 1.97 3.37 -13.01
C TRP A 88 2.42 3.29 -11.55
N TYR A 89 2.59 2.08 -11.02
CA TYR A 89 2.91 1.88 -9.60
C TYR A 89 4.39 1.71 -9.28
N SER A 90 5.29 1.50 -10.26
CA SER A 90 6.69 1.22 -9.92
C SER A 90 7.46 2.49 -9.54
N ASN A 91 8.40 2.35 -8.60
CA ASN A 91 9.44 3.34 -8.30
C ASN A 91 10.70 3.17 -9.14
N THR A 92 10.83 2.10 -9.95
CA THR A 92 12.09 1.76 -10.62
C THR A 92 12.08 2.00 -12.13
N ALA A 93 10.92 1.88 -12.77
CA ALA A 93 10.78 2.04 -14.22
C ALA A 93 9.33 2.30 -14.60
N LEU A 94 9.11 3.03 -15.70
CA LEU A 94 7.79 3.17 -16.32
C LEU A 94 7.53 2.02 -17.31
N ASN A 95 6.26 1.65 -17.49
CA ASN A 95 5.87 0.70 -18.52
C ASN A 95 5.75 1.39 -19.89
N ASP A 96 6.20 0.74 -20.96
CA ASP A 96 6.11 1.31 -22.31
C ASP A 96 4.68 1.54 -22.78
N LYS A 97 3.70 0.81 -22.21
CA LYS A 97 2.27 0.98 -22.49
C LYS A 97 1.58 2.03 -21.61
N THR A 98 2.32 2.71 -20.73
CA THR A 98 1.80 3.78 -19.86
C THR A 98 2.32 5.17 -20.27
N LYS A 99 2.71 5.33 -21.55
CA LYS A 99 3.30 6.54 -22.12
C LYS A 99 2.23 7.47 -22.68
N VAL A 100 2.22 8.73 -22.25
CA VAL A 100 1.27 9.77 -22.70
C VAL A 100 1.28 9.95 -24.22
N SER A 101 2.47 9.79 -24.82
CA SER A 101 2.70 9.86 -26.27
C SER A 101 1.85 8.88 -27.08
N ILE A 102 1.38 7.77 -26.50
CA ILE A 102 0.47 6.83 -27.16
C ILE A 102 -0.86 7.54 -27.50
N GLY A 103 -1.46 8.22 -26.52
CA GLY A 103 -2.68 9.02 -26.71
C GLY A 103 -2.44 10.21 -27.63
N LYS A 104 -1.35 10.93 -27.37
CA LYS A 104 -1.01 12.16 -28.09
C LYS A 104 -0.78 11.95 -29.58
N LYS A 105 -0.15 10.84 -29.99
CA LYS A 105 0.03 10.48 -31.42
C LYS A 105 -1.29 10.35 -32.17
N LEU A 106 -2.37 10.00 -31.49
CA LEU A 106 -3.72 9.93 -32.07
C LEU A 106 -4.54 11.20 -31.83
N GLY A 107 -3.95 12.24 -31.21
CA GLY A 107 -4.62 13.50 -30.90
C GLY A 107 -5.61 13.40 -29.75
N ILE A 108 -5.41 12.48 -28.81
CA ILE A 108 -6.15 12.41 -27.55
C ILE A 108 -5.30 13.01 -26.43
N GLU A 109 -5.94 13.88 -25.63
CA GLU A 109 -5.35 14.54 -24.49
C GLU A 109 -5.01 13.53 -23.37
N GLY A 110 -3.91 13.77 -22.65
CA GLY A 110 -3.42 12.86 -21.62
C GLY A 110 -3.08 13.58 -20.31
N TRP A 111 -3.54 13.01 -19.20
CA TRP A 111 -3.15 13.41 -17.84
C TRP A 111 -2.34 12.29 -17.18
N VAL A 112 -1.44 12.60 -16.25
CA VAL A 112 -0.73 11.59 -15.45
C VAL A 112 -1.30 11.47 -14.03
N ALA A 113 -1.11 10.30 -13.41
CA ALA A 113 -1.47 10.01 -12.02
C ALA A 113 -0.25 9.53 -11.22
N PRO A 114 0.71 10.42 -10.91
CA PRO A 114 1.79 10.07 -9.99
C PRO A 114 1.25 9.68 -8.62
N MET A 115 1.85 8.66 -8.00
CA MET A 115 1.49 8.19 -6.66
C MET A 115 2.06 9.13 -5.60
N THR A 116 1.21 9.93 -4.98
CA THR A 116 1.61 10.82 -3.89
C THR A 116 1.42 10.18 -2.52
N CYS A 117 0.33 9.41 -2.34
CA CYS A 117 0.05 8.72 -1.08
C CYS A 117 -0.94 7.56 -1.28
N TYR A 118 -0.46 6.34 -1.50
CA TYR A 118 -1.33 5.16 -1.61
C TYR A 118 -0.81 4.04 -0.72
N TYR A 119 -1.70 3.18 -0.23
CA TYR A 119 -1.39 2.13 0.76
C TYR A 119 -0.83 2.64 2.10
N ASN A 120 -1.06 3.92 2.43
CA ASN A 120 -0.58 4.54 3.67
C ASN A 120 -1.18 3.90 4.93
N TRP A 121 -2.30 3.20 4.82
CA TRP A 121 -2.88 2.38 5.90
C TRP A 121 -2.05 1.13 6.23
N ASN A 122 -1.19 0.66 5.32
CA ASN A 122 -0.36 -0.53 5.53
C ASN A 122 1.03 -0.23 6.11
N THR A 123 1.77 0.66 5.45
CA THR A 123 3.12 1.10 5.86
C THR A 123 3.44 2.47 5.27
N TYR A 124 4.57 3.07 5.64
CA TYR A 124 5.07 4.28 4.97
C TYR A 124 5.58 3.91 3.57
N ASP A 125 4.81 4.29 2.55
CA ASP A 125 5.12 4.01 1.14
C ASP A 125 5.81 5.22 0.49
N PHE A 126 7.11 5.10 0.22
CA PHE A 126 7.91 6.16 -0.37
C PHE A 126 7.79 6.16 -1.90
N ARG A 127 7.20 7.20 -2.47
CA ARG A 127 6.85 7.34 -3.88
C ARG A 127 7.44 8.56 -4.59
N ARG A 128 8.33 9.34 -3.98
CA ARG A 128 8.98 10.49 -4.64
C ARG A 128 9.61 10.11 -6.00
N THR A 129 10.26 8.95 -6.12
CA THR A 129 10.80 8.46 -7.40
C THR A 129 9.73 8.17 -8.45
N ASN A 130 8.57 7.64 -8.05
CA ASN A 130 7.44 7.47 -8.98
C ASN A 130 6.92 8.82 -9.49
N ILE A 131 6.78 9.79 -8.60
CA ILE A 131 6.35 11.15 -8.94
C ILE A 131 7.33 11.77 -9.92
N ASP A 132 8.63 11.68 -9.66
CA ASP A 132 9.68 12.19 -10.56
C ASP A 132 9.61 11.56 -11.95
N MET A 133 9.59 10.23 -12.04
CA MET A 133 9.48 9.54 -13.34
C MET A 133 8.21 9.94 -14.11
N MET A 134 7.06 9.96 -13.43
CA MET A 134 5.77 10.24 -14.08
C MET A 134 5.65 11.69 -14.51
N MET A 135 6.15 12.64 -13.72
CA MET A 135 6.11 14.06 -14.07
C MET A 135 7.13 14.41 -15.17
N ARG A 136 8.33 13.81 -15.16
CA ARG A 136 9.27 13.96 -16.28
C ARG A 136 8.70 13.40 -17.59
N MET A 137 8.02 12.26 -17.53
CA MET A 137 7.28 11.74 -18.69
C MET A 137 6.17 12.70 -19.12
N ALA A 138 5.42 13.27 -18.17
CA ALA A 138 4.35 14.22 -18.46
C ALA A 138 4.87 15.46 -19.19
N ASP A 139 5.96 16.05 -18.71
CA ASP A 139 6.62 17.22 -19.29
C ASP A 139 7.17 16.90 -20.69
N ALA A 140 7.98 15.84 -20.81
CA ALA A 140 8.63 15.45 -22.06
C ALA A 140 7.64 15.01 -23.15
N GLU A 141 6.56 14.31 -22.78
CA GLU A 141 5.56 13.82 -23.74
C GLU A 141 4.39 14.80 -23.91
N GLY A 142 4.39 15.91 -23.17
CA GLY A 142 3.41 16.98 -23.19
C GLY A 142 2.00 16.50 -22.84
N ALA A 143 1.88 15.91 -21.65
CA ALA A 143 0.62 15.81 -20.93
C ALA A 143 0.08 17.21 -20.62
N SER A 144 -1.24 17.31 -20.46
CA SER A 144 -1.91 18.58 -20.15
C SER A 144 -2.36 18.71 -18.69
N GLY A 145 -2.12 17.68 -17.88
CA GLY A 145 -2.51 17.68 -16.48
C GLY A 145 -1.89 16.54 -15.68
N ALA A 146 -1.90 16.70 -14.37
CA ALA A 146 -1.48 15.70 -13.39
C ALA A 146 -2.50 15.66 -12.25
N VAL A 147 -2.76 14.46 -11.74
CA VAL A 147 -3.67 14.23 -10.61
C VAL A 147 -2.92 13.44 -9.54
N SER A 148 -2.92 13.97 -8.32
CA SER A 148 -2.41 13.28 -7.13
C SER A 148 -3.18 11.96 -6.94
N TYR A 149 -2.53 10.81 -7.16
CA TYR A 149 -3.13 9.52 -6.86
C TYR A 149 -2.92 9.21 -5.37
N ALA A 150 -3.91 9.62 -4.56
CA ALA A 150 -3.79 9.58 -3.12
C ALA A 150 -5.07 9.24 -2.34
N VAL A 151 -4.86 8.64 -1.17
CA VAL A 151 -5.67 8.84 0.03
C VAL A 151 -4.83 9.72 0.97
N HIS A 152 -5.21 10.98 1.13
CA HIS A 152 -4.36 11.98 1.78
C HIS A 152 -3.97 11.61 3.22
N ASP A 153 -2.66 11.67 3.48
CA ASP A 153 -2.03 11.50 4.78
C ASP A 153 -0.95 12.59 4.95
N PRO A 154 -0.96 13.36 6.05
CA PRO A 154 0.07 14.36 6.31
C PRO A 154 1.50 13.82 6.31
N SER A 155 1.73 12.52 6.51
CA SER A 155 3.08 11.93 6.42
C SER A 155 3.71 12.04 5.02
N HIS A 156 2.90 12.36 4.00
CA HIS A 156 3.31 12.40 2.59
C HIS A 156 3.27 13.82 2.00
N LEU A 157 3.27 14.87 2.82
CA LEU A 157 3.30 16.24 2.31
C LEU A 157 4.53 16.55 1.43
N ASP A 158 5.66 15.87 1.66
CA ASP A 158 6.86 15.99 0.80
C ASP A 158 6.60 15.45 -0.62
N HIS A 159 5.75 14.45 -0.76
CA HIS A 159 5.32 13.89 -2.04
C HIS A 159 4.40 14.86 -2.78
N GLU A 160 3.42 15.42 -2.08
CA GLU A 160 2.51 16.42 -2.64
C GLU A 160 3.26 17.69 -3.05
N ALA A 161 4.26 18.11 -2.27
CA ALA A 161 5.12 19.24 -2.57
C ALA A 161 5.96 19.01 -3.84
N LEU A 162 6.54 17.81 -4.01
CA LEU A 162 7.28 17.46 -5.22
C LEU A 162 6.37 17.53 -6.47
N LEU A 163 5.16 16.96 -6.37
CA LEU A 163 4.17 17.06 -7.45
C LEU A 163 3.82 18.52 -7.76
N ALA A 164 3.58 19.34 -6.72
CA ALA A 164 3.22 20.75 -6.89
C ALA A 164 4.33 21.54 -7.57
N VAL A 165 5.60 21.31 -7.18
CA VAL A 165 6.76 21.94 -7.82
C VAL A 165 6.84 21.54 -9.29
N TYR A 166 6.74 20.26 -9.63
CA TYR A 166 6.79 19.80 -11.03
C TYR A 166 5.57 20.19 -11.87
N ALA A 167 4.45 20.54 -11.23
CA ALA A 167 3.30 21.10 -11.92
C ALA A 167 3.44 22.61 -12.19
N TRP A 168 4.25 23.32 -11.40
CA TRP A 168 4.44 24.77 -11.49
C TRP A 168 5.71 25.16 -12.26
N GLU A 169 6.75 24.36 -12.12
CA GLU A 169 8.10 24.53 -12.68
C GLU A 169 8.40 23.39 -13.66
N SER A 170 9.25 23.63 -14.66
CA SER A 170 9.75 22.57 -15.56
C SER A 170 10.51 21.50 -14.77
N THR A 171 10.39 20.23 -15.18
CA THR A 171 11.13 19.12 -14.54
C THR A 171 12.58 19.03 -14.99
N ALA A 172 12.94 19.64 -16.12
CA ALA A 172 14.23 19.46 -16.79
C ALA A 172 15.44 19.87 -15.94
N ASP A 173 15.31 20.94 -15.15
CA ASP A 173 16.41 21.55 -14.40
C ASP A 173 16.30 21.33 -12.88
N GLN A 174 15.48 20.37 -12.46
CA GLN A 174 15.18 20.13 -11.04
C GLN A 174 15.79 18.81 -10.56
N ASP A 175 16.47 18.88 -9.42
CA ASP A 175 16.87 17.71 -8.64
C ASP A 175 15.83 17.42 -7.55
N MET A 176 15.43 16.14 -7.43
CA MET A 176 14.39 15.71 -6.50
C MET A 176 14.76 15.95 -5.04
N GLU A 177 16.04 15.80 -4.67
CA GLU A 177 16.51 16.00 -3.30
C GLU A 177 16.69 17.49 -2.96
N GLU A 178 17.07 18.31 -3.93
CA GLU A 178 17.06 19.78 -3.77
C GLU A 178 15.65 20.32 -3.54
N VAL A 179 14.66 19.82 -4.30
CA VAL A 179 13.24 20.17 -4.10
C VAL A 179 12.76 19.76 -2.71
N HIS A 180 13.11 18.55 -2.27
CA HIS A 180 12.78 18.05 -0.95
C HIS A 180 13.39 18.92 0.17
N ARG A 181 14.67 19.27 0.08
CA ARG A 181 15.34 20.16 1.04
C ARG A 181 14.76 21.57 1.03
N ARG A 182 14.42 22.11 -0.14
CA ARG A 182 13.77 23.42 -0.30
C ARG A 182 12.42 23.43 0.43
N TRP A 183 11.59 22.40 0.21
CA TRP A 183 10.32 22.25 0.90
C TRP A 183 10.51 22.10 2.41
N ALA A 184 11.37 21.19 2.87
CA ALA A 184 11.61 20.96 4.29
C ALA A 184 12.12 22.22 5.02
N THR A 185 12.98 23.01 4.36
CA THR A 185 13.44 24.31 4.90
C THR A 185 12.29 25.30 5.08
N ALA A 186 11.37 25.36 4.11
CA ALA A 186 10.20 26.24 4.17
C ALA A 186 9.16 25.76 5.20
N THR A 187 9.03 24.44 5.40
CA THR A 187 8.01 23.83 6.27
C THR A 187 8.44 23.75 7.74
N PHE A 188 9.69 23.40 8.01
CA PHE A 188 10.20 23.14 9.37
C PHE A 188 11.25 24.15 9.85
N GLY A 189 11.67 25.07 8.97
CA GLY A 189 12.72 26.04 9.23
C GLY A 189 14.12 25.51 8.95
N LYS A 190 15.06 26.44 8.72
CA LYS A 190 16.46 26.13 8.35
C LYS A 190 17.21 25.35 9.43
N GLU A 191 16.85 25.52 10.69
CA GLU A 191 17.51 24.83 11.82
C GLU A 191 17.09 23.36 11.92
N SER A 192 15.91 23.00 11.42
CA SER A 192 15.33 21.65 11.53
C SER A 192 15.55 20.76 10.30
N VAL A 193 15.99 21.33 9.16
CA VAL A 193 16.01 20.63 7.87
C VAL A 193 16.89 19.37 7.89
N GLU A 194 18.09 19.43 8.48
CA GLU A 194 18.97 18.26 8.52
C GLU A 194 18.43 17.17 9.44
N SER A 195 17.83 17.54 10.58
CA SER A 195 17.16 16.59 11.47
C SER A 195 15.99 15.91 10.77
N TYR A 196 15.17 16.66 10.05
CA TYR A 196 14.04 16.12 9.29
C TYR A 196 14.50 15.15 8.19
N VAL A 197 15.47 15.57 7.37
CA VAL A 197 15.99 14.74 6.26
C VAL A 197 16.61 13.45 6.80
N ASN A 198 17.36 13.52 7.91
CA ASN A 198 17.92 12.36 8.57
C ASN A 198 16.83 11.42 9.11
N ALA A 199 15.81 11.97 9.77
CA ALA A 199 14.68 11.19 10.29
C ALA A 199 13.90 10.48 9.17
N ALA A 200 13.63 11.19 8.06
CA ALA A 200 12.97 10.63 6.88
C ALA A 200 13.79 9.49 6.23
N ASP A 201 15.12 9.65 6.12
CA ASP A 201 16.01 8.60 5.61
C ASP A 201 16.03 7.36 6.53
N LYS A 202 16.04 7.56 7.85
CA LYS A 202 15.95 6.46 8.83
C LYS A 202 14.64 5.69 8.72
N LEU A 203 13.50 6.41 8.68
CA LEU A 203 12.19 5.79 8.47
C LEU A 203 12.15 5.00 7.15
N LEU A 204 12.68 5.59 6.08
CA LEU A 204 12.75 4.94 4.77
C LEU A 204 13.61 3.66 4.79
N LYS A 205 14.76 3.68 5.48
CA LYS A 205 15.60 2.50 5.68
C LYS A 205 14.86 1.42 6.47
N ALA A 206 14.17 1.81 7.54
CA ALA A 206 13.40 0.89 8.38
C ALA A 206 12.32 0.14 7.59
N VAL A 207 11.52 0.84 6.77
CA VAL A 207 10.49 0.19 5.94
C VAL A 207 11.05 -0.61 4.77
N ARG A 208 12.29 -0.36 4.37
CA ARG A 208 12.99 -1.09 3.30
C ARG A 208 13.80 -2.29 3.81
N THR A 209 13.86 -2.50 5.13
CA THR A 209 14.45 -3.72 5.69
C THR A 209 13.76 -4.95 5.09
N PRO A 210 14.50 -5.89 4.48
CA PRO A 210 13.90 -7.01 3.74
C PRO A 210 12.90 -7.84 4.55
N ALA A 211 13.22 -8.17 5.81
CA ALA A 211 12.30 -8.88 6.69
C ALA A 211 11.02 -8.10 6.98
N TYR A 212 11.11 -6.78 7.17
CA TYR A 212 9.95 -5.95 7.47
C TYR A 212 8.87 -6.03 6.37
N GLY A 213 9.26 -6.17 5.11
CA GLY A 213 8.31 -6.26 3.99
C GLY A 213 7.30 -7.41 4.07
N TYR A 214 7.54 -8.42 4.91
CA TYR A 214 6.62 -9.55 5.13
C TYR A 214 5.66 -9.34 6.30
N CYS A 215 5.93 -8.40 7.20
CA CYS A 215 5.18 -8.25 8.45
C CYS A 215 3.79 -7.61 8.29
N PRO A 216 3.58 -6.56 7.46
CA PRO A 216 2.30 -5.86 7.40
C PRO A 216 1.15 -6.73 6.89
N ASN A 217 0.01 -6.70 7.59
CA ASN A 217 -1.13 -7.58 7.32
C ASN A 217 -1.78 -7.36 5.94
N TYR A 218 -1.75 -6.15 5.39
CA TYR A 218 -2.54 -5.80 4.21
C TYR A 218 -2.21 -6.65 2.98
N SER A 219 -0.94 -7.04 2.78
CA SER A 219 -0.57 -7.93 1.68
C SER A 219 -1.24 -9.31 1.75
N TYR A 220 -1.68 -9.71 2.95
CA TYR A 220 -2.38 -10.96 3.22
C TYR A 220 -3.91 -10.83 3.10
N THR A 221 -4.46 -9.66 2.78
CA THR A 221 -5.90 -9.49 2.52
C THR A 221 -6.26 -9.70 1.04
N TYR A 222 -5.28 -9.95 0.19
CA TYR A 222 -5.48 -10.21 -1.24
C TYR A 222 -5.59 -11.71 -1.53
N TYR A 223 -6.56 -12.06 -2.37
CA TYR A 223 -6.62 -13.40 -2.97
C TYR A 223 -5.55 -13.55 -4.05
N PHE A 224 -4.85 -14.67 -4.03
CA PHE A 224 -3.97 -15.09 -5.11
C PHE A 224 -4.51 -16.37 -5.72
N LYS A 225 -4.49 -16.44 -7.05
CA LYS A 225 -4.87 -17.66 -7.76
C LYS A 225 -4.02 -18.82 -7.25
N ASP A 226 -4.67 -19.95 -6.97
CA ASP A 226 -4.07 -21.18 -6.45
C ASP A 226 -3.50 -21.07 -5.01
N GLY A 227 -3.72 -19.94 -4.33
CA GLY A 227 -3.39 -19.74 -2.92
C GLY A 227 -4.53 -20.12 -1.97
N ALA A 228 -4.19 -20.46 -0.73
CA ALA A 228 -5.18 -20.68 0.33
C ALA A 228 -5.99 -19.39 0.58
N TRP A 229 -7.29 -19.54 0.79
CA TRP A 229 -8.18 -18.44 1.15
C TRP A 229 -9.20 -18.87 2.22
N PRO A 230 -9.39 -18.09 3.29
CA PRO A 230 -8.66 -16.86 3.63
C PRO A 230 -7.18 -17.12 3.92
N ARG A 231 -6.33 -16.12 3.71
CA ARG A 231 -4.88 -16.25 3.93
C ARG A 231 -4.56 -16.36 5.42
N GLN A 232 -3.54 -17.13 5.72
CA GLN A 232 -3.26 -17.64 7.06
C GLN A 232 -2.31 -16.72 7.85
N TYR A 233 -2.67 -15.44 7.98
CA TYR A 233 -1.87 -14.46 8.73
C TYR A 233 -2.01 -14.64 10.26
N PRO A 234 -0.92 -14.43 11.06
CA PRO A 234 0.45 -14.10 10.66
C PRO A 234 1.31 -15.33 10.32
N GLY A 235 0.78 -16.55 10.43
CA GLY A 235 1.52 -17.78 10.20
C GLY A 235 2.20 -17.85 8.83
N GLU A 236 1.48 -17.48 7.77
CA GLU A 236 2.01 -17.42 6.40
C GLU A 236 3.15 -16.40 6.26
N ALA A 237 3.09 -15.29 6.99
CA ALA A 237 4.16 -14.29 7.01
C ALA A 237 5.43 -14.84 7.68
N LEU A 238 5.28 -15.54 8.80
CA LEU A 238 6.38 -16.19 9.50
C LEU A 238 6.99 -17.33 8.67
N ASP A 239 6.18 -18.09 7.94
CA ASP A 239 6.66 -19.12 7.01
C ASP A 239 7.45 -18.49 5.86
N ALA A 240 6.97 -17.38 5.31
CA ALA A 240 7.67 -16.64 4.26
C ALA A 240 9.01 -16.08 4.75
N LEU A 241 9.07 -15.56 5.99
CA LEU A 241 10.32 -15.12 6.62
C LEU A 241 11.31 -16.28 6.75
N ALA A 242 10.87 -17.43 7.25
CA ALA A 242 11.75 -18.59 7.49
C ALA A 242 12.28 -19.20 6.17
N THR A 243 11.45 -19.22 5.12
CA THR A 243 11.78 -19.90 3.85
C THR A 243 12.45 -18.99 2.83
N LYS A 244 12.01 -17.74 2.69
CA LYS A 244 12.53 -16.81 1.66
C LYS A 244 13.77 -16.04 2.12
N LEU A 245 13.99 -15.96 3.43
CA LEU A 245 15.18 -15.34 4.03
C LEU A 245 16.03 -16.39 4.77
N GLU A 246 16.09 -17.61 4.23
CA GLU A 246 16.93 -18.67 4.78
C GLU A 246 18.40 -18.20 4.87
N GLY A 247 19.04 -18.44 6.02
CA GLY A 247 20.41 -18.01 6.31
C GLY A 247 20.54 -16.53 6.71
N VAL A 248 19.44 -15.78 6.78
CA VAL A 248 19.41 -14.41 7.31
C VAL A 248 19.00 -14.43 8.78
N ASP A 249 19.64 -13.62 9.60
CA ASP A 249 19.19 -13.34 10.97
C ASP A 249 17.97 -12.41 10.93
N VAL A 250 16.79 -13.01 10.74
CA VAL A 250 15.50 -12.31 10.64
C VAL A 250 15.22 -11.49 11.91
N PRO A 251 15.35 -12.03 13.15
CA PRO A 251 15.17 -11.23 14.36
C PRO A 251 16.10 -10.02 14.44
N ALA A 252 17.37 -10.15 14.05
CA ALA A 252 18.30 -9.02 14.04
C ALA A 252 17.89 -7.93 13.03
N GLN A 253 17.50 -8.30 11.80
CA GLN A 253 17.01 -7.32 10.81
C GLN A 253 15.77 -6.58 11.31
N LEU A 254 14.82 -7.29 11.91
CA LEU A 254 13.61 -6.68 12.43
C LEU A 254 13.91 -5.74 13.62
N ARG A 255 14.83 -6.11 14.52
CA ARG A 255 15.30 -5.21 15.59
C ARG A 255 16.01 -3.97 15.04
N GLU A 256 16.80 -4.11 13.97
CA GLU A 256 17.41 -2.98 13.28
C GLU A 256 16.35 -2.04 12.69
N ALA A 257 15.31 -2.59 12.05
CA ALA A 257 14.19 -1.80 11.56
C ALA A 257 13.47 -1.03 12.69
N ALA A 258 13.22 -1.68 13.82
CA ALA A 258 12.64 -1.03 15.00
C ALA A 258 13.55 0.09 15.55
N ALA A 259 14.86 -0.15 15.65
CA ALA A 259 15.82 0.86 16.13
C ALA A 259 15.89 2.08 15.21
N LEU A 260 15.96 1.88 13.89
CA LEU A 260 15.93 2.96 12.90
C LEU A 260 14.62 3.75 12.99
N ALA A 261 13.50 3.07 13.17
CA ALA A 261 12.20 3.73 13.33
C ALA A 261 12.12 4.51 14.66
N GLN A 262 12.67 4.00 15.76
CA GLN A 262 12.76 4.75 17.02
C GLN A 262 13.60 6.03 16.86
N GLU A 263 14.78 5.92 16.25
CA GLU A 263 15.62 7.09 16.00
C GLU A 263 14.93 8.12 15.10
N ALA A 264 14.14 7.68 14.11
CA ALA A 264 13.33 8.58 13.28
C ALA A 264 12.23 9.27 14.11
N GLU A 265 11.51 8.52 14.93
CA GLU A 265 10.48 9.05 15.83
C GLU A 265 11.06 10.11 16.77
N ASP A 266 12.18 9.82 17.43
CA ASP A 266 12.83 10.73 18.38
C ASP A 266 13.17 12.05 17.70
N LEU A 267 13.76 12.01 16.50
CA LEU A 267 14.08 13.20 15.72
C LEU A 267 12.84 13.99 15.29
N PHE A 268 11.75 13.32 14.87
CA PHE A 268 10.50 14.00 14.54
C PHE A 268 9.88 14.68 15.78
N ARG A 269 9.93 14.02 16.94
CA ARG A 269 9.46 14.56 18.22
C ARG A 269 10.29 15.73 18.70
N ASP A 270 11.60 15.70 18.50
CA ASP A 270 12.48 16.82 18.81
C ASP A 270 12.10 18.05 17.98
N ILE A 271 11.87 17.89 16.67
CA ILE A 271 11.42 19.02 15.82
C ILE A 271 10.05 19.54 16.29
N LEU A 272 9.10 18.66 16.61
CA LEU A 272 7.80 19.03 17.16
C LEU A 272 7.93 19.85 18.46
N ALA A 273 8.92 19.56 19.29
CA ALA A 273 9.13 20.23 20.57
C ALA A 273 9.87 21.57 20.44
N THR A 274 10.75 21.72 19.45
CA THR A 274 11.66 22.88 19.37
C THR A 274 11.31 23.90 18.28
N ALA A 275 10.65 23.48 17.20
CA ALA A 275 10.36 24.35 16.06
C ALA A 275 9.03 25.11 16.21
N THR A 276 8.97 26.33 15.67
CA THR A 276 7.69 27.03 15.48
C THR A 276 7.03 26.51 14.20
N LEU A 277 5.98 25.71 14.36
CA LEU A 277 5.35 25.00 13.25
C LEU A 277 3.98 25.56 12.90
N SER A 278 3.61 25.46 11.62
CA SER A 278 2.22 25.58 11.20
C SER A 278 1.44 24.30 11.53
N ASN A 279 0.11 24.38 11.59
CA ASN A 279 -0.73 23.20 11.83
C ASN A 279 -0.46 22.06 10.82
N HIS A 280 -0.16 22.39 9.56
CA HIS A 280 0.15 21.39 8.54
C HIS A 280 1.51 20.72 8.78
N ALA A 281 2.52 21.49 9.21
CA ALA A 281 3.83 20.96 9.53
C ALA A 281 3.78 20.08 10.80
N GLU A 282 3.02 20.49 11.80
CA GLU A 282 2.78 19.69 13.00
C GLU A 282 2.08 18.37 12.66
N ALA A 283 0.99 18.42 11.89
CA ALA A 283 0.28 17.22 11.45
C ALA A 283 1.17 16.27 10.63
N CYS A 284 2.07 16.82 9.80
CA CYS A 284 3.04 16.03 9.03
C CYS A 284 3.98 15.24 9.95
N LEU A 285 4.63 15.91 10.90
CA LEU A 285 5.55 15.26 11.83
C LEU A 285 4.83 14.28 12.75
N GLN A 286 3.64 14.64 13.26
CA GLN A 286 2.80 13.72 14.04
C GLN A 286 2.49 12.45 13.24
N SER A 287 2.07 12.60 11.99
CA SER A 287 1.76 11.44 11.14
C SER A 287 2.99 10.57 10.85
N LEU A 288 4.16 11.18 10.66
CA LEU A 288 5.43 10.47 10.51
C LEU A 288 5.87 9.74 11.79
N CYS A 289 5.62 10.32 12.98
CA CYS A 289 5.78 9.60 14.25
C CYS A 289 4.87 8.36 14.30
N GLY A 290 3.63 8.47 13.83
CA GLY A 290 2.73 7.32 13.68
C GLY A 290 3.32 6.25 12.77
N ASP A 291 3.88 6.63 11.63
CA ASP A 291 4.53 5.68 10.73
C ASP A 291 5.71 4.96 11.37
N ALA A 292 6.56 5.70 12.09
CA ALA A 292 7.67 5.13 12.85
C ALA A 292 7.19 4.15 13.93
N LEU A 293 6.19 4.53 14.75
CA LEU A 293 5.61 3.66 15.77
C LEU A 293 5.03 2.36 15.18
N ARG A 294 4.38 2.45 14.03
CA ARG A 294 3.86 1.28 13.31
C ARG A 294 4.98 0.35 12.84
N VAL A 295 6.10 0.89 12.36
CA VAL A 295 7.27 0.08 11.99
C VAL A 295 7.81 -0.66 13.21
N GLN A 296 8.01 0.03 14.33
CA GLN A 296 8.45 -0.59 15.58
C GLN A 296 7.48 -1.69 16.02
N ALA A 297 6.17 -1.42 16.01
CA ALA A 297 5.13 -2.36 16.43
C ALA A 297 5.18 -3.67 15.64
N TYR A 298 5.25 -3.61 14.31
CA TYR A 298 5.38 -4.80 13.48
C TYR A 298 6.72 -5.49 13.69
N ALA A 299 7.82 -4.75 13.66
CA ALA A 299 9.14 -5.33 13.63
C ALA A 299 9.49 -6.04 14.95
N GLU A 300 9.20 -5.43 16.09
CA GLU A 300 9.41 -6.06 17.41
C GLU A 300 8.50 -7.28 17.60
N ALA A 301 7.22 -7.17 17.25
CA ALA A 301 6.27 -8.26 17.37
C ALA A 301 6.69 -9.47 16.52
N PHE A 302 7.07 -9.25 15.26
CA PHE A 302 7.52 -10.33 14.38
C PHE A 302 8.88 -10.90 14.77
N ALA A 303 9.81 -10.09 15.28
CA ALA A 303 11.08 -10.59 15.81
C ALA A 303 10.82 -11.58 16.96
N TRP A 304 9.95 -11.21 17.89
CA TRP A 304 9.57 -12.06 19.02
C TRP A 304 8.83 -13.33 18.57
N LEU A 305 7.87 -13.21 17.65
CA LEU A 305 7.12 -14.36 17.13
C LEU A 305 8.02 -15.36 16.40
N PHE A 306 9.01 -14.87 15.65
CA PHE A 306 9.97 -15.71 14.95
C PHE A 306 10.83 -16.50 15.95
N GLU A 307 11.39 -15.82 16.96
CA GLU A 307 12.17 -16.48 18.02
C GLU A 307 11.34 -17.46 18.83
N LEU A 308 10.07 -17.15 19.13
CA LEU A 308 9.17 -18.06 19.82
C LEU A 308 8.99 -19.37 19.03
N ARG A 309 8.89 -19.32 17.69
CA ARG A 309 8.76 -20.53 16.86
C ARG A 309 9.99 -21.44 17.01
N ASP A 310 11.18 -20.86 16.99
CA ASP A 310 12.42 -21.60 17.18
C ASP A 310 12.49 -22.22 18.59
N ASP A 311 12.11 -21.45 19.60
CA ASP A 311 12.05 -21.89 20.99
C ASP A 311 11.02 -23.03 21.23
N LEU A 312 9.99 -23.11 20.40
CA LEU A 312 8.96 -24.14 20.42
C LEU A 312 9.30 -25.38 19.58
N ALA A 313 10.32 -25.32 18.72
CA ALA A 313 10.75 -26.45 17.89
C ALA A 313 11.05 -27.75 18.67
N PRO A 314 11.57 -27.72 19.92
CA PRO A 314 11.71 -28.91 20.77
C PRO A 314 10.39 -29.56 21.22
N GLY A 315 9.23 -28.99 20.86
CA GLY A 315 7.90 -29.56 21.11
C GLY A 315 7.28 -29.20 22.46
N MET A 316 7.96 -28.42 23.29
CA MET A 316 7.53 -28.11 24.67
C MET A 316 7.17 -26.65 24.87
N VAL A 317 5.96 -26.41 25.38
CA VAL A 317 5.53 -25.09 25.86
C VAL A 317 5.96 -24.92 27.32
N LYS A 318 6.63 -23.80 27.64
CA LYS A 318 7.04 -23.44 29.00
C LYS A 318 6.15 -22.33 29.54
N LYS A 319 5.89 -22.31 30.86
CA LYS A 319 5.14 -21.22 31.50
C LYS A 319 5.78 -19.84 31.28
N SER A 320 7.11 -19.78 31.19
CA SER A 320 7.87 -18.55 30.89
C SER A 320 7.54 -17.97 29.51
N MET A 321 7.22 -18.83 28.52
CA MET A 321 6.83 -18.37 27.18
C MET A 321 5.48 -17.65 27.22
N ALA A 322 4.52 -18.13 28.00
CA ALA A 322 3.23 -17.45 28.18
C ALA A 322 3.40 -16.06 28.83
N THR A 323 4.28 -15.95 29.83
CA THR A 323 4.60 -14.66 30.45
C THR A 323 5.31 -13.70 29.48
N ALA A 324 6.25 -14.21 28.68
CA ALA A 324 6.91 -13.41 27.64
C ALA A 324 5.94 -12.96 26.54
N CYS A 325 4.99 -13.83 26.15
CA CYS A 325 3.93 -13.50 25.20
C CYS A 325 3.02 -12.39 25.70
N GLN A 326 2.58 -12.47 26.96
CA GLN A 326 1.80 -11.41 27.59
C GLN A 326 2.55 -10.08 27.56
N LYS A 327 3.85 -10.08 27.84
CA LYS A 327 4.67 -8.87 27.75
C LYS A 327 4.73 -8.32 26.32
N ALA A 328 5.04 -9.15 25.32
CA ALA A 328 5.09 -8.74 23.92
C ALA A 328 3.74 -8.19 23.42
N ARG A 329 2.63 -8.81 23.85
CA ARG A 329 1.26 -8.34 23.63
C ARG A 329 1.03 -6.96 24.22
N ASP A 330 1.43 -6.74 25.47
CA ASP A 330 1.23 -5.46 26.17
C ASP A 330 2.10 -4.35 25.59
N ASP A 331 3.33 -4.67 25.17
CA ASP A 331 4.22 -3.75 24.47
C ASP A 331 3.62 -3.34 23.10
N LEU A 332 3.02 -4.29 22.35
CA LEU A 332 2.29 -4.00 21.11
C LEU A 332 1.06 -3.11 21.36
N ALA A 333 0.26 -3.41 22.38
CA ALA A 333 -0.91 -2.62 22.74
C ALA A 333 -0.53 -1.17 23.12
N ALA A 334 0.59 -0.99 23.84
CA ALA A 334 1.11 0.34 24.17
C ALA A 334 1.52 1.13 22.92
N LYS A 335 2.18 0.49 21.95
CA LYS A 335 2.53 1.13 20.66
C LYS A 335 1.29 1.48 19.84
N ILE A 336 0.27 0.64 19.83
CA ILE A 336 -1.02 0.94 19.19
C ILE A 336 -1.68 2.17 19.83
N ALA A 337 -1.70 2.26 21.16
CA ALA A 337 -2.24 3.41 21.87
C ALA A 337 -1.45 4.70 21.60
N ALA A 338 -0.12 4.62 21.46
CA ALA A 338 0.72 5.75 21.07
C ALA A 338 0.53 6.16 19.60
N PHE A 339 0.24 5.19 18.72
CA PHE A 339 0.01 5.41 17.30
C PHE A 339 -1.31 6.14 17.02
N GLU A 340 -2.40 5.74 17.70
CA GLU A 340 -3.75 6.25 17.44
C GLU A 340 -3.87 7.78 17.36
N PRO A 341 -3.32 8.58 18.29
CA PRO A 341 -3.40 10.04 18.21
C PRO A 341 -2.47 10.67 17.17
N CYS A 342 -1.54 9.91 16.59
CA CYS A 342 -0.58 10.43 15.61
C CYS A 342 -1.18 10.60 14.21
N LYS A 343 -2.24 9.86 13.88
CA LYS A 343 -2.86 9.87 12.54
C LYS A 343 -4.16 10.68 12.51
N PRO A 344 -4.51 11.28 11.36
CA PRO A 344 -5.81 11.92 11.20
C PRO A 344 -6.97 10.93 11.30
N THR A 345 -8.11 11.39 11.82
CA THR A 345 -9.29 10.55 12.10
C THR A 345 -9.84 9.80 10.89
N TRP A 346 -9.62 10.28 9.66
CA TRP A 346 -10.04 9.58 8.43
C TRP A 346 -9.08 8.47 7.99
N VAL A 347 -7.84 8.45 8.48
CA VAL A 347 -6.81 7.43 8.17
C VAL A 347 -6.69 6.41 9.31
N THR A 348 -6.93 6.84 10.55
CA THR A 348 -6.75 6.02 11.76
C THR A 348 -7.48 4.67 11.71
N PRO A 349 -8.77 4.56 11.33
CA PRO A 349 -9.46 3.26 11.34
C PRO A 349 -8.81 2.23 10.43
N ALA A 350 -8.45 2.61 9.21
CA ALA A 350 -7.81 1.72 8.24
C ALA A 350 -6.38 1.33 8.69
N SER A 351 -5.66 2.26 9.32
CA SER A 351 -4.28 2.00 9.78
C SER A 351 -4.25 1.13 11.04
N LEU A 352 -5.23 1.30 11.94
CA LEU A 352 -5.35 0.50 13.14
C LEU A 352 -5.82 -0.92 12.84
N GLN A 353 -6.68 -1.12 11.84
CA GLN A 353 -7.20 -2.45 11.49
C GLN A 353 -6.09 -3.50 11.41
N ALA A 354 -5.00 -3.20 10.69
CA ALA A 354 -3.90 -4.12 10.47
C ALA A 354 -3.12 -4.45 11.76
N LEU A 355 -2.91 -3.46 12.63
CA LEU A 355 -2.26 -3.64 13.94
C LEU A 355 -3.17 -4.36 14.94
N SER A 356 -4.47 -4.05 14.94
CA SER A 356 -5.48 -4.71 15.77
C SER A 356 -5.64 -6.18 15.41
N THR A 357 -5.53 -6.55 14.13
CA THR A 357 -5.46 -7.95 13.70
C THR A 357 -4.27 -8.66 14.35
N LEU A 358 -3.06 -8.07 14.32
CA LEU A 358 -1.90 -8.66 15.00
C LEU A 358 -2.11 -8.75 16.52
N LEU A 359 -2.68 -7.73 17.16
CA LEU A 359 -2.96 -7.76 18.60
C LEU A 359 -3.93 -8.89 18.99
N ALA A 360 -4.99 -9.09 18.20
CA ALA A 360 -5.94 -10.19 18.41
C ALA A 360 -5.24 -11.56 18.35
N PHE A 361 -4.23 -11.70 17.48
CA PHE A 361 -3.44 -12.93 17.40
C PHE A 361 -2.61 -13.14 18.66
N PHE A 362 -2.00 -12.09 19.20
CA PHE A 362 -1.28 -12.16 20.47
C PHE A 362 -2.19 -12.52 21.65
N ASP A 363 -3.45 -12.05 21.66
CA ASP A 363 -4.44 -12.45 22.67
C ASP A 363 -4.73 -13.96 22.59
N GLN A 364 -4.98 -14.49 21.39
CA GLN A 364 -5.17 -15.93 21.15
C GLN A 364 -3.93 -16.74 21.59
N LEU A 365 -2.75 -16.37 21.07
CA LEU A 365 -1.49 -17.06 21.33
C LEU A 365 -1.15 -17.10 22.82
N THR A 366 -1.43 -16.02 23.55
CA THR A 366 -1.20 -15.95 25.00
C THR A 366 -2.04 -16.99 25.74
N GLU A 367 -3.32 -17.13 25.40
CA GLU A 367 -4.22 -18.11 26.02
C GLU A 367 -3.87 -19.56 25.64
N GLU A 368 -3.47 -19.80 24.40
CA GLU A 368 -2.98 -21.10 23.96
C GLU A 368 -1.69 -21.50 24.69
N LEU A 369 -0.72 -20.59 24.82
CA LEU A 369 0.52 -20.85 25.56
C LEU A 369 0.24 -21.15 27.04
N LYS A 370 -0.70 -20.44 27.68
CA LYS A 370 -1.15 -20.76 29.06
C LYS A 370 -1.76 -22.16 29.15
N THR A 371 -2.63 -22.49 28.21
CA THR A 371 -3.35 -23.78 28.17
C THR A 371 -2.41 -24.96 27.92
N PHE A 372 -1.51 -24.82 26.94
CA PHE A 372 -0.62 -25.90 26.52
C PHE A 372 0.65 -26.00 27.37
N ALA A 373 1.04 -24.98 28.12
CA ALA A 373 2.14 -25.07 29.09
C ALA A 373 1.93 -26.22 30.10
N ALA A 374 0.68 -26.44 30.54
CA ALA A 374 0.35 -27.54 31.45
C ALA A 374 0.45 -28.93 30.78
N ARG A 375 0.34 -28.99 29.45
CA ARG A 375 0.24 -30.24 28.66
C ARG A 375 1.47 -30.54 27.81
N LYS A 376 2.41 -29.59 27.69
CA LYS A 376 3.62 -29.62 26.84
C LYS A 376 3.31 -29.98 25.37
N ARG A 377 2.37 -29.25 24.74
CA ARG A 377 1.93 -29.53 23.36
C ARG A 377 2.18 -28.34 22.42
N ALA A 378 3.44 -28.13 22.01
CA ALA A 378 3.76 -26.99 21.14
C ALA A 378 3.15 -27.12 19.74
N LYS A 379 3.02 -28.34 19.21
CA LYS A 379 2.43 -28.61 17.89
C LYS A 379 0.93 -28.25 17.78
N ASP A 380 0.25 -28.10 18.92
CA ASP A 380 -1.18 -27.78 19.00
C ASP A 380 -1.42 -26.25 18.98
N ILE A 381 -0.35 -25.43 18.96
CA ILE A 381 -0.47 -23.96 18.84
C ILE A 381 -0.94 -23.59 17.43
N ASN A 382 -1.95 -22.74 17.37
CA ASN A 382 -2.44 -22.18 16.13
C ASN A 382 -1.71 -20.87 15.81
N TRP A 383 -1.10 -20.82 14.63
CA TRP A 383 -0.31 -19.66 14.17
C TRP A 383 -1.13 -18.71 13.28
N THR A 384 -2.44 -18.85 13.29
CA THR A 384 -3.36 -18.14 12.42
C THR A 384 -4.53 -17.63 13.26
N LEU A 385 -5.14 -16.53 12.82
CA LEU A 385 -6.37 -16.00 13.45
C LEU A 385 -7.64 -16.72 13.03
N LEU A 386 -7.59 -17.38 11.88
CA LEU A 386 -8.72 -18.08 11.29
C LEU A 386 -8.53 -19.57 11.52
N PRO A 387 -9.61 -20.34 11.78
CA PRO A 387 -9.53 -21.79 11.93
C PRO A 387 -8.82 -22.43 10.72
N ARG A 388 -8.10 -23.54 10.95
CA ARG A 388 -7.56 -24.30 9.83
C ARG A 388 -8.73 -24.94 9.09
N GLN A 389 -8.71 -24.93 7.76
CA GLN A 389 -9.79 -25.50 6.94
C GLN A 389 -10.00 -27.01 7.20
N GLU A 390 -8.99 -27.72 7.71
CA GLU A 390 -9.13 -29.12 8.12
C GLU A 390 -10.03 -29.29 9.36
N ASP A 391 -10.08 -28.31 10.26
CA ASP A 391 -10.92 -28.35 11.46
C ASP A 391 -12.42 -28.16 11.13
N GLU A 392 -12.75 -27.48 10.02
CA GLU A 392 -14.13 -27.32 9.56
C GLU A 392 -14.69 -28.57 8.87
N ALA A 393 -13.83 -29.39 8.26
CA ALA A 393 -14.24 -30.66 7.64
C ALA A 393 -14.61 -31.72 8.69
N ASP A 394 -13.84 -31.80 9.78
CA ASP A 394 -14.08 -32.74 10.89
C ASP A 394 -15.32 -32.42 11.73
N ASP A 395 -15.76 -31.15 11.75
CA ASP A 395 -17.00 -30.73 12.42
C ASP A 395 -18.23 -30.81 11.51
N ALA A 396 -18.05 -30.68 10.19
CA ALA A 396 -19.11 -30.97 9.23
C ALA A 396 -19.48 -32.46 9.21
N GLU A 397 -18.51 -33.36 9.37
CA GLU A 397 -18.75 -34.81 9.43
C GLU A 397 -19.43 -35.27 10.72
N LYS A 398 -19.30 -34.52 11.83
CA LYS A 398 -19.99 -34.81 13.10
C LYS A 398 -21.43 -34.29 13.16
N CYS A 399 -21.82 -33.43 12.23
CA CYS A 399 -23.16 -32.86 12.11
C CYS A 399 -23.96 -33.45 10.92
N SER A 400 -23.41 -34.44 10.23
CA SER A 400 -24.08 -35.29 9.23
C SER A 400 -24.25 -36.71 9.76
#